data_AF-A0A383C3Y7-F1
#
_entry.id   AF-A0A383C3Y7-F1
#
_cell.length_a   1.000
_cell.length_b   1.000
_cell.length_c   1.000
_cell.angle_alpha   90.00
_cell.angle_beta   90.00
_cell.angle_gamma   90.00
#
_symmetry.space_group_name_H-M   'P 1'
#
loop_
_entity.id
_entity.type
_entity.pdbx_description
1 polymer ?
#
loop_
_entity_poly.entity_id
_entity_poly.type
_entity_poly.pdbx_seq_one_letter_code
_entity_poly.pdbx_strand_id
1 'polypeptide(L)' 'MRTNIDYYFTVTSPWSYLGDSRVREVAMRCNATLQHRPVNAGEIFSKTGGLSLKDRSAERQAYRLRELARWRERLK' A
#
# COMPACT_ATOMS: atom_id res chain seq x y z
N MET A 1 -5.28 26.46 8.95
CA MET A 1 -5.87 25.10 9.00
C MET A 1 -4.75 24.09 8.80
N ARG A 2 -4.73 23.00 9.57
CA ARG A 2 -3.78 21.90 9.38
C ARG A 2 -4.42 20.87 8.44
N THR A 3 -3.79 20.58 7.31
CA THR A 3 -4.31 19.59 6.36
C THR A 3 -4.13 18.19 6.94
N ASN A 4 -5.13 17.32 6.78
CA ASN A 4 -5.06 15.93 7.22
C ASN A 4 -4.93 15.00 6.02
N ILE A 5 -4.11 13.96 6.15
CA ILE A 5 -3.94 12.88 5.18
C ILE A 5 -4.39 11.59 5.86
N ASP A 6 -5.54 11.03 5.48
CA ASP A 6 -5.94 9.69 5.92
C ASP A 6 -5.17 8.64 5.13
N TYR A 7 -4.30 7.90 5.81
CA TYR A 7 -3.45 6.89 5.22
C TYR A 7 -3.99 5.48 5.49
N TYR A 8 -4.72 4.94 4.51
CA TYR A 8 -5.25 3.58 4.54
C TYR A 8 -4.20 2.57 4.08
N PHE A 9 -3.91 1.57 4.91
CA PHE A 9 -2.91 0.55 4.59
C PHE A 9 -3.20 -0.80 5.25
N THR A 10 -2.63 -1.87 4.71
CA THR A 10 -2.61 -3.17 5.36
C THR A 10 -1.17 -3.55 5.67
N VAL A 11 -0.89 -4.00 6.90
CA VAL A 11 0.46 -4.38 7.35
C VAL A 11 1.10 -5.50 6.50
N THR A 12 0.29 -6.36 5.89
CA THR A 12 0.77 -7.44 5.00
C THR A 12 1.02 -6.99 3.56
N SER A 13 0.75 -5.71 3.24
CA SER A 13 0.94 -5.17 1.89
C SER A 13 2.38 -4.70 1.69
N PRO A 14 3.17 -5.35 0.81
CA PRO A 14 4.51 -4.86 0.47
C PRO A 14 4.48 -3.49 -0.21
N TRP A 15 3.39 -3.13 -0.89
CA TRP A 15 3.22 -1.80 -1.48
C TRP A 15 3.03 -0.72 -0.43
N SER A 16 2.29 -1.03 0.65
CA SER A 16 2.16 -0.12 1.79
C SER A 16 3.52 0.10 2.46
N TYR A 17 4.31 -0.96 2.66
CA TYR A 17 5.68 -0.86 3.18
C TYR A 17 6.58 0.02 2.28
N LEU A 18 6.60 -0.23 0.98
CA LEU A 18 7.43 0.52 0.02
C LEU A 18 7.05 2.02 -0.08
N GLY A 19 5.78 2.35 0.21
CA GLY A 19 5.24 3.71 0.14
C GLY A 19 5.26 4.49 1.46
N ASP A 20 5.36 3.83 2.62
CA ASP A 20 5.19 4.44 3.94
C ASP A 20 6.15 5.61 4.20
N SER A 21 7.45 5.45 3.90
CA SER A 21 8.43 6.53 4.10
C SER A 21 8.10 7.78 3.29
N ARG A 22 7.58 7.62 2.06
CA ARG A 22 7.27 8.73 1.16
C ARG A 22 6.02 9.50 1.61
N VAL A 23 4.98 8.81 2.06
CA VAL A 23 3.77 9.51 2.55
C VAL A 23 4.08 10.28 3.84
N ARG A 24 4.95 9.75 4.71
CA ARG A 24 5.45 10.46 5.89
C ARG A 24 6.24 11.72 5.51
N GLU A 25 7.09 11.60 4.51
CA GLU A 25 7.86 12.74 4.00
C GLU A 25 6.95 13.83 3.43
N VAL A 26 5.94 13.47 2.64
CA VAL A 26 4.94 14.42 2.13
C VAL A 26 4.20 15.10 3.27
N ALA A 27 3.75 14.33 4.27
CA ALA A 27 3.06 14.90 5.43
C ALA A 27 3.94 15.92 6.17
N MET A 28 5.23 15.62 6.38
CA MET A 28 6.19 16.55 6.94
C MET A 28 6.36 17.82 6.08
N ARG A 29 6.63 17.67 4.78
CA ARG A 29 6.87 18.79 3.86
C ARG A 29 5.67 19.74 3.77
N CYS A 30 4.46 19.19 3.89
CA CYS A 30 3.21 19.96 3.81
C CYS A 30 2.68 20.42 5.18
N ASN A 31 3.39 20.17 6.29
CA ASN A 31 2.89 20.38 7.66
C ASN A 31 1.47 19.78 7.87
N ALA A 32 1.25 18.61 7.29
CA ALA A 32 -0.01 17.87 7.34
C ALA A 32 0.04 16.79 8.42
N THR A 33 -1.12 16.51 9.03
CA THR A 33 -1.25 15.40 9.98
C THR A 33 -1.51 14.10 9.22
N LEU A 34 -0.64 13.11 9.37
CA LEU A 34 -0.84 11.78 8.80
C LEU A 34 -1.66 10.91 9.76
N GLN A 35 -2.88 10.57 9.38
CA GLN A 35 -3.81 9.76 10.17
C GLN A 35 -3.75 8.31 9.70
N HIS A 36 -3.15 7.42 10.49
CA HIS A 36 -3.04 6.01 10.16
C HIS A 36 -4.38 5.27 10.27
N ARG A 37 -4.79 4.63 9.18
CA ARG A 37 -6.02 3.83 9.08
C ARG A 37 -5.67 2.39 8.65
N PRO A 38 -5.22 1.52 9.56
CA PRO A 38 -4.98 0.13 9.21
C PRO A 38 -6.30 -0.54 8.82
N VAL A 39 -6.28 -1.30 7.71
CA VAL A 39 -7.46 -1.99 7.18
C VAL A 39 -7.19 -3.46 6.89
N ASN A 40 -8.24 -4.27 6.99
CA ASN A 40 -8.20 -5.68 6.65
C ASN A 40 -8.42 -5.87 5.13
N ALA A 41 -7.35 -6.21 4.40
CA ALA A 41 -7.43 -6.45 2.96
C ALA A 41 -8.39 -7.59 2.59
N GLY A 42 -8.50 -8.63 3.43
CA GLY A 42 -9.41 -9.76 3.19
C GLY A 42 -10.87 -9.32 3.16
N GLU A 43 -11.29 -8.51 4.14
CA GLU A 43 -12.65 -7.94 4.18
C GLU A 43 -12.93 -7.00 3.00
N ILE A 44 -11.93 -6.22 2.59
CA ILE A 44 -12.05 -5.32 1.43
C ILE A 44 -12.27 -6.15 0.16
N PHE A 45 -11.47 -7.19 -0.06
CA PHE A 45 -11.63 -8.08 -1.21
C PHE A 45 -13.02 -8.71 -1.25
N SER A 46 -13.49 -9.27 -0.12
CA SER A 46 -14.81 -9.88 -0.05
C SER A 46 -15.95 -8.89 -0.30
N LYS A 47 -15.83 -7.64 0.18
CA LYS A 47 -16.88 -6.61 0.04
C LYS A 47 -16.92 -5.94 -1.33
N THR A 48 -15.80 -5.94 -2.07
CA THR A 48 -15.68 -5.21 -3.35
C THR A 48 -15.63 -6.11 -4.58
N GLY A 49 -15.65 -7.43 -4.40
CA GLY A 49 -15.49 -8.41 -5.49
C GLY A 49 -14.05 -8.54 -6.00
N GLY A 50 -13.08 -7.98 -5.27
CA GLY A 50 -11.66 -8.12 -5.59
C GLY A 50 -11.15 -9.51 -5.31
N LEU A 51 -10.32 -10.07 -6.20
CA LEU A 51 -9.66 -11.35 -5.96
C LEU A 51 -8.48 -11.19 -4.98
N SER A 52 -8.46 -12.07 -3.98
CA SER A 52 -7.33 -12.23 -3.07
C SER A 52 -6.07 -12.65 -3.85
N LEU A 53 -4.88 -12.51 -3.27
CA LEU A 53 -3.64 -12.77 -3.99
C LEU A 53 -3.56 -14.22 -4.52
N LYS A 54 -3.99 -15.20 -3.72
CA LYS A 54 -3.95 -16.62 -4.07
C LYS A 54 -4.93 -16.99 -5.19
N ASP A 55 -6.00 -16.22 -5.36
CA ASP A 55 -7.06 -16.50 -6.34
C ASP A 55 -6.85 -15.77 -7.68
N ARG A 56 -5.78 -14.97 -7.80
CA ARG A 56 -5.41 -14.30 -9.06
C ARG A 56 -4.76 -15.30 -10.02
N SER A 57 -4.82 -15.03 -11.32
CA SER A 57 -4.14 -15.82 -12.34
C SER A 57 -2.62 -15.93 -12.09
N ALA A 58 -2.00 -17.00 -12.55
CA ALA A 58 -0.58 -17.26 -12.36
C ALA A 58 0.30 -16.13 -12.92
N GLU A 59 -0.08 -15.54 -14.06
CA GLU A 59 0.62 -14.43 -14.70
C GLU A 59 0.62 -13.18 -13.80
N ARG A 60 -0.50 -12.88 -13.15
CA ARG A 60 -0.60 -11.74 -12.21
C ARG A 60 0.22 -11.96 -10.94
N GLN A 61 0.27 -13.19 -10.44
CA GLN A 61 1.11 -13.54 -9.29
C GLN A 61 2.60 -13.43 -9.64
N ALA A 62 3.01 -13.95 -10.80
CA ALA A 62 4.39 -13.87 -11.28
C ALA A 62 4.82 -12.42 -11.54
N TYR A 63 3.98 -11.64 -12.22
CA TYR A 63 4.27 -10.23 -12.51
C TYR A 63 4.40 -9.40 -11.24
N ARG A 64 3.55 -9.65 -10.22
CA ARG A 64 3.67 -9.00 -8.91
C ARG A 64 5.07 -9.16 -8.33
N LEU A 65 5.64 -10.37 -8.37
CA LEU A 65 6.97 -10.62 -7.81
C LEU A 65 8.06 -9.87 -8.59
N ARG A 66 7.93 -9.78 -9.92
CA ARG A 66 8.84 -8.99 -10.77
C ARG A 66 8.79 -7.50 -10.42
N GLU A 67 7.60 -6.95 -10.25
CA GLU A 67 7.44 -5.53 -9.88
C GLU A 67 7.96 -5.26 -8.47
N LEU A 68 7.67 -6.12 -7.49
CA LEU A 68 8.21 -5.94 -6.14
C LEU A 68 9.75 -5.94 -6.12
N ALA A 69 10.41 -6.77 -6.94
CA ALA A 69 11.87 -6.75 -7.07
C ALA A 69 12.39 -5.43 -7.67
N ARG A 70 11.77 -4.96 -8.76
CA ARG A 70 12.13 -3.69 -9.41
C ARG A 70 11.94 -2.50 -8.47
N TRP A 71 10.81 -2.44 -7.76
CA TRP A 71 10.53 -1.36 -6.83
C TRP A 71 11.44 -1.42 -5.61
N ARG A 72 11.76 -2.61 -5.08
CA ARG A 72 12.78 -2.73 -4.03
C ARG A 72 14.10 -2.09 -4.49
N GLU A 73 14.55 -2.37 -5.71
CA GLU A 73 15.80 -1.80 -6.24
C GLU A 73 15.71 -0.30 -6.48
N ARG A 74 14.58 0.17 -6.99
CA ARG A 74 14.35 1.59 -7.28
C ARG A 74 14.22 2.47 -6.03
N LEU A 75 13.75 1.89 -4.92
CA LEU A 75 13.46 2.59 -3.68
C LEU A 75 14.48 2.31 -2.55
N LYS A 76 15.53 1.53 -2.82
CA LYS A 76 16.78 1.63 -2.05
C LYS A 76 17.30 3.07 -2.11
#